data_AF-A0A2P4QQT3-F1
#
_entry.id   AF-A0A2P4QQT3-F1
#
_cell.length_a   1.000
_cell.length_b   1.000
_cell.length_c   1.000
_cell.angle_alpha   90.00
_cell.angle_beta   90.00
_cell.angle_gamma   90.00
#
_symmetry.space_group_name_H-M   'P 1'
#
loop_
_entity.id
_entity.type
_entity.pdbx_description
1 polymer ?
#
loop_
_entity_poly.entity_id
_entity_poly.type
_entity_poly.pdbx_seq_one_letter_code
_entity_poly.pdbx_strand_id
1 'polypeptide(L)'
;MMNDLVENWDTEALIDFLKEQNLKLDDDDLGILRNEKITGQDFLDMTEEKFRSYGLKGGPAIRLAKEVQTLKEKPKRAFSSYLSLSEVLAEYGYDSDGIDSIPLFSLPTYEIQDENKIFKRCMEEVLGRLRTYGTLQPDSLEAMRNEYVVALLHAGIHIVMDITNKDLSMKPQYGIIGEESRGGSIMQ
;
A
#
# COMPACT_ATOMS: atom_id res chain seq x y z
N MET A 1 -11.77 6.28 1.77
CA MET A 1 -10.57 5.44 1.92
C MET A 1 -9.25 6.23 1.94
N MET A 2 -8.92 7.17 1.03
CA MET A 2 -7.69 8.00 1.20
C MET A 2 -7.85 9.12 2.23
N ASN A 3 -9.01 9.80 2.25
CA ASN A 3 -9.28 10.87 3.24
C ASN A 3 -9.22 10.33 4.67
N ASP A 4 -9.75 9.12 4.91
CA ASP A 4 -9.75 8.49 6.23
C ASP A 4 -8.33 8.15 6.73
N LEU A 5 -7.35 7.98 5.83
CA LEU A 5 -5.94 7.79 6.19
C LEU A 5 -5.26 9.12 6.47
N VAL A 6 -5.48 10.14 5.62
CA VAL A 6 -4.88 11.47 5.79
C VAL A 6 -5.40 12.16 7.05
N GLU A 7 -6.68 12.05 7.37
CA GLU A 7 -7.26 12.66 8.58
C GLU A 7 -6.55 12.21 9.87
N ASN A 8 -5.97 11.01 9.88
CA ASN A 8 -5.30 10.44 11.05
C ASN A 8 -3.78 10.71 11.09
N TRP A 9 -3.23 11.44 10.13
CA TRP A 9 -1.79 11.71 10.11
C TRP A 9 -1.41 12.81 11.09
N ASP A 10 -0.35 12.55 11.84
CA ASP A 10 0.36 13.60 12.56
C ASP A 10 1.15 14.49 11.58
N THR A 11 1.71 15.57 12.10
CA THR A 11 2.42 16.57 11.27
C THR A 11 3.64 16.00 10.55
N GLU A 12 4.36 15.04 11.13
CA GLU A 12 5.54 14.45 10.49
C GLU A 12 5.15 13.49 9.37
N ALA A 13 4.15 12.64 9.60
CA ALA A 13 3.60 11.77 8.57
C ALA A 13 3.06 12.56 7.36
N LEU A 14 2.39 13.68 7.62
CA LEU A 14 1.95 14.61 6.56
C LEU A 14 3.15 15.19 5.79
N ILE A 15 4.20 15.64 6.48
CA ILE A 15 5.39 16.20 5.84
C ILE A 15 6.10 15.17 4.96
N ASP A 16 6.24 13.93 5.43
CA ASP A 16 6.89 12.87 4.66
C ASP A 16 6.09 12.54 3.39
N PHE A 17 4.77 12.48 3.47
CA PHE A 17 3.91 12.37 2.29
C PHE A 17 4.13 13.53 1.30
N LEU A 18 4.19 14.78 1.77
CA LEU A 18 4.37 15.95 0.91
C LEU A 18 5.73 15.97 0.20
N LYS A 19 6.78 15.41 0.81
CA LYS A 19 8.09 15.24 0.16
C LYS A 19 8.00 14.27 -1.01
N GLU A 20 7.21 13.19 -0.87
CA GLU A 20 7.01 12.19 -1.93
C GLU A 20 6.23 12.75 -3.12
N GLN A 21 5.36 13.75 -2.92
CA GLN A 21 4.57 14.37 -4.00
C GLN A 21 5.40 15.26 -4.95
N ASN A 22 6.71 15.41 -4.72
CA ASN A 22 7.62 16.20 -5.57
C ASN A 22 7.12 17.63 -5.87
N LEU A 23 6.49 18.26 -4.86
CA LEU A 23 5.89 19.60 -4.98
C LEU A 23 6.92 20.73 -5.05
N LYS A 24 8.23 20.43 -5.07
CA LYS A 24 9.32 21.42 -5.03
C LYS A 24 9.14 22.40 -3.86
N LEU A 25 8.89 21.85 -2.69
CA LEU A 25 8.91 22.56 -1.40
C LEU A 25 10.32 22.42 -0.84
N ASP A 26 10.81 23.47 -0.20
CA ASP A 26 12.06 23.41 0.55
C ASP A 26 11.80 23.13 2.04
N ASP A 27 12.88 22.98 2.81
CA ASP A 27 12.79 22.69 4.25
C ASP A 27 12.15 23.84 5.03
N ASP A 28 12.25 25.08 4.56
CA ASP A 28 11.63 26.25 5.19
C ASP A 28 10.11 26.22 5.00
N ASP A 29 9.64 25.90 3.79
CA ASP A 29 8.22 25.71 3.48
C ASP A 29 7.60 24.62 4.36
N LEU A 30 8.27 23.47 4.51
CA LEU A 30 7.83 22.36 5.37
C LEU A 30 7.94 22.72 6.86
N GLY A 31 8.94 23.52 7.23
CA GLY A 31 9.12 24.04 8.58
C GLY A 31 7.94 24.89 9.06
N ILE A 32 7.27 25.62 8.16
CA ILE A 32 6.05 26.37 8.49
C ILE A 32 4.93 25.43 8.91
N LEU A 33 4.71 24.32 8.19
CA LEU A 33 3.69 23.33 8.55
C LEU A 33 3.98 22.69 9.92
N ARG A 34 5.26 22.43 10.20
CA ARG A 34 5.72 21.90 11.49
C ARG A 34 5.51 22.89 12.64
N ASN A 35 5.83 24.17 12.42
CA ASN A 35 5.69 25.21 13.43
C ASN A 35 4.22 25.45 13.80
N GLU A 36 3.34 25.45 12.80
CA GLU A 36 1.88 25.57 12.98
C GLU A 36 1.23 24.26 13.45
N LYS A 37 2.00 23.16 13.54
CA LYS A 37 1.55 21.82 13.94
C LYS A 37 0.34 21.33 13.14
N ILE A 38 0.37 21.57 11.83
CA ILE A 38 -0.72 21.21 10.94
C ILE A 38 -0.79 19.68 10.87
N THR A 39 -1.89 19.11 11.34
CA THR A 39 -2.17 17.67 11.20
C THR A 39 -2.78 17.38 9.83
N GLY A 40 -2.86 16.10 9.44
CA GLY A 40 -3.49 15.74 8.18
C GLY A 40 -4.97 16.14 8.10
N GLN A 41 -5.70 16.09 9.22
CA GLN A 41 -7.07 16.61 9.31
C GLN A 41 -7.12 18.12 9.05
N ASP A 42 -6.28 18.90 9.74
CA ASP A 42 -6.22 20.36 9.55
C ASP A 42 -5.84 20.73 8.11
N PHE A 43 -4.89 19.98 7.54
CA PHE A 43 -4.38 20.17 6.19
C PHE A 43 -5.50 20.08 5.14
N LEU A 44 -6.42 19.13 5.30
CA LEU A 44 -7.54 19.00 4.39
C LEU A 44 -8.40 20.27 4.38
N ASP A 45 -8.51 21.00 5.49
CA ASP A 45 -9.28 22.26 5.58
C ASP A 45 -8.49 23.54 5.28
N MET A 46 -7.27 23.39 4.77
CA MET A 46 -6.45 24.51 4.34
C MET A 46 -6.85 25.04 2.96
N THR A 47 -6.58 26.32 2.75
CA THR A 47 -6.72 27.02 1.46
C THR A 47 -5.43 27.76 1.15
N GLU A 48 -5.28 28.23 -0.09
CA GLU A 48 -4.13 29.05 -0.48
C GLU A 48 -3.99 30.28 0.45
N GLU A 49 -5.10 30.93 0.80
CA GLU A 49 -5.11 32.10 1.67
C GLU A 49 -4.63 31.77 3.09
N LYS A 50 -5.07 30.64 3.66
CA LYS A 50 -4.59 30.20 4.98
C LYS A 50 -3.09 29.88 4.97
N PHE A 51 -2.62 29.16 3.95
CA PHE A 51 -1.19 28.89 3.80
C PHE A 51 -0.37 30.19 3.72
N ARG A 52 -0.83 31.17 2.94
CA ARG A 52 -0.19 32.49 2.86
C ARG A 52 -0.23 33.23 4.19
N SER A 53 -1.30 33.10 4.97
CA SER A 53 -1.42 33.76 6.28
C SER A 53 -0.41 33.25 7.31
N TYR A 54 0.06 32.01 7.14
CA TYR A 54 1.13 31.40 7.95
C TYR A 54 2.54 31.68 7.42
N GLY A 55 2.67 32.53 6.39
CA GLY A 55 3.96 32.99 5.87
C GLY A 55 4.49 32.22 4.66
N LEU A 56 3.73 31.26 4.10
CA LEU A 56 4.12 30.62 2.83
C LEU A 56 4.05 31.61 1.68
N LYS A 57 5.08 31.59 0.83
CA LYS A 57 5.09 32.37 -0.41
C LYS A 57 4.03 31.82 -1.37
N GLY A 58 3.59 32.66 -2.31
CA GLY A 58 2.51 32.31 -3.23
C GLY A 58 2.74 31.02 -4.03
N GLY A 59 3.98 30.73 -4.45
CA GLY A 59 4.31 29.50 -5.18
C GLY A 59 4.02 28.22 -4.38
N PRO A 60 4.69 28.02 -3.23
CA PRO A 60 4.41 26.93 -2.30
C PRO A 60 2.94 26.84 -1.88
N ALA A 61 2.31 27.97 -1.52
CA ALA A 61 0.91 28.01 -1.10
C ALA A 61 -0.05 27.51 -2.18
N ILE A 62 0.15 27.91 -3.44
CA ILE A 62 -0.67 27.43 -4.58
C ILE A 62 -0.51 25.91 -4.76
N ARG A 63 0.72 25.38 -4.65
CA ARG A 63 0.99 23.95 -4.83
C ARG A 63 0.33 23.11 -3.73
N LEU A 64 0.46 23.54 -2.48
CA LEU A 64 -0.21 22.88 -1.34
C LEU A 64 -1.73 22.95 -1.45
N ALA A 65 -2.31 24.09 -1.83
CA ALA A 65 -3.75 24.21 -2.02
C ALA A 65 -4.28 23.27 -3.13
N LYS A 66 -3.52 23.10 -4.22
CA LYS A 66 -3.84 22.12 -5.27
C LYS A 66 -3.76 20.68 -4.76
N GLU A 67 -2.80 20.37 -3.89
CA GLU A 67 -2.70 19.04 -3.28
C GLU A 67 -3.90 18.77 -2.35
N VAL A 68 -4.31 19.75 -1.54
CA VAL A 68 -5.53 19.66 -0.72
C VAL A 68 -6.76 19.37 -1.58
N GLN A 69 -6.95 20.12 -2.68
CA GLN A 69 -8.03 19.87 -3.64
C GLN A 69 -7.94 18.44 -4.21
N THR A 70 -6.74 18.02 -4.60
CA THR A 70 -6.48 16.70 -5.15
C THR A 70 -6.84 15.60 -4.15
N LEU A 71 -6.47 15.74 -2.88
CA LEU A 71 -6.84 14.81 -1.81
C LEU A 71 -8.36 14.77 -1.59
N LYS A 72 -9.02 15.94 -1.54
CA LYS A 72 -10.47 16.07 -1.39
C LYS A 72 -11.27 15.47 -2.56
N GLU A 73 -10.73 15.49 -3.77
CA GLU A 73 -11.33 14.89 -4.98
C GLU A 73 -10.96 13.40 -5.16
N LYS A 74 -9.87 12.95 -4.51
CA LYS A 74 -9.39 11.56 -4.50
C LYS A 74 -10.17 10.53 -3.67
N PRO A 75 -11.26 10.76 -2.89
CA PRO A 75 -12.04 9.63 -2.39
C PRO A 75 -12.66 8.79 -3.53
N LYS A 76 -12.62 9.27 -4.78
CA LYS A 76 -12.98 8.52 -6.00
C LYS A 76 -11.82 7.89 -6.77
N ARG A 77 -10.56 8.27 -6.51
CA ARG A 77 -9.40 7.49 -6.97
C ARG A 77 -9.11 6.46 -5.90
N ALA A 78 -9.98 5.45 -5.82
CA ALA A 78 -9.53 4.16 -5.35
C ALA A 78 -8.31 3.78 -6.21
N PHE A 79 -7.14 3.66 -5.59
CA PHE A 79 -6.01 2.90 -6.13
C PHE A 79 -5.54 3.22 -7.57
N SER A 80 -5.74 4.42 -8.14
CA SER A 80 -5.37 4.64 -9.57
C SER A 80 -3.88 4.71 -9.87
N SER A 81 -3.00 4.54 -8.88
CA SER A 81 -1.57 4.28 -9.12
C SER A 81 -1.31 2.80 -9.42
N TYR A 82 -2.21 1.92 -9.02
CA TYR A 82 -2.22 0.52 -9.42
C TYR A 82 -3.08 0.39 -10.68
N LEU A 83 -2.57 -0.36 -11.66
CA LEU A 83 -3.38 -0.85 -12.76
C LEU A 83 -4.62 -1.55 -12.16
N SER A 84 -5.80 -1.26 -12.69
CA SER A 84 -7.00 -2.05 -12.43
C SER A 84 -6.70 -3.52 -12.75
N LEU A 85 -7.47 -4.46 -12.18
CA LEU A 85 -7.29 -5.87 -12.53
C LEU A 85 -7.37 -6.08 -14.05
N SER A 86 -8.25 -5.39 -14.75
CA SER A 86 -8.34 -5.45 -16.22
C SER A 86 -7.13 -4.85 -16.92
N GLU A 87 -6.56 -3.76 -16.42
CA GLU A 87 -5.33 -3.17 -16.95
C GLU A 87 -4.12 -4.11 -16.73
N VAL A 88 -4.01 -4.75 -15.57
CA VAL A 88 -2.99 -5.78 -15.30
C VAL A 88 -3.19 -6.95 -16.26
N LEU A 89 -4.41 -7.47 -16.39
CA LEU A 89 -4.72 -8.60 -17.26
C LEU A 89 -4.42 -8.30 -18.74
N ALA A 90 -4.69 -7.08 -19.19
CA ALA A 90 -4.41 -6.63 -20.55
C ALA A 90 -2.90 -6.66 -20.87
N GLU A 91 -2.01 -6.36 -19.92
CA GLU A 91 -0.56 -6.50 -20.11
C GLU A 91 -0.12 -7.94 -20.41
N TYR A 92 -0.85 -8.92 -19.87
CA TYR A 92 -0.61 -10.35 -20.13
C TYR A 92 -1.47 -10.90 -21.29
N GLY A 93 -2.17 -10.03 -22.02
CA GLY A 93 -2.97 -10.40 -23.19
C GLY A 93 -4.37 -10.95 -22.87
N TYR A 94 -4.86 -10.70 -21.65
CA TYR A 94 -6.21 -11.08 -21.23
C TYR A 94 -7.14 -9.86 -21.29
N ASP A 95 -8.12 -9.88 -22.20
CA ASP A 95 -9.19 -8.88 -22.29
C ASP A 95 -10.34 -9.29 -21.37
N SER A 96 -10.19 -9.04 -20.07
CA SER A 96 -11.17 -9.45 -19.07
C SER A 96 -11.13 -8.55 -17.83
N ASP A 97 -12.31 -8.35 -17.24
CA ASP A 97 -12.48 -7.66 -15.96
C ASP A 97 -12.42 -8.61 -14.75
N GLY A 98 -12.18 -9.91 -15.00
CA GLY A 98 -12.20 -10.95 -13.97
C GLY A 98 -11.13 -12.02 -14.16
N ILE A 99 -10.83 -12.73 -13.08
CA ILE A 99 -9.80 -13.78 -13.05
C ILE A 99 -10.22 -15.07 -13.78
N ASP A 100 -11.48 -15.18 -14.20
CA ASP A 100 -12.02 -16.37 -14.89
C ASP A 100 -11.35 -16.64 -16.24
N SER A 101 -10.72 -15.60 -16.81
CA SER A 101 -9.95 -15.67 -18.06
C SER A 101 -8.52 -16.17 -17.88
N ILE A 102 -8.01 -16.18 -16.64
CA ILE A 102 -6.68 -16.72 -16.32
C ILE A 102 -6.79 -18.24 -16.38
N PRO A 103 -5.98 -18.94 -17.21
CA PRO A 103 -5.96 -20.38 -17.24
C PRO A 103 -5.69 -20.91 -15.83
N LEU A 104 -6.66 -21.62 -15.26
CA LEU A 104 -6.43 -22.36 -14.02
C LEU A 104 -5.46 -23.49 -14.37
N PHE A 105 -4.18 -23.28 -14.08
CA PHE A 105 -3.21 -24.35 -14.17
C PHE A 105 -3.58 -25.39 -13.10
N SER A 106 -3.85 -26.62 -13.52
CA SER A 106 -3.85 -27.76 -12.61
C SER A 106 -2.41 -28.01 -12.18
N LEU A 107 -1.97 -27.28 -11.16
CA LEU A 107 -0.71 -27.58 -10.49
C LEU A 107 -0.85 -28.91 -9.75
N PRO A 108 0.17 -29.78 -9.80
CA PRO A 108 0.24 -30.90 -8.87
C PRO A 108 0.14 -30.35 -7.44
N THR A 109 -0.89 -30.76 -6.71
CA THR A 109 -1.02 -30.40 -5.31
C THR A 109 -0.08 -31.27 -4.49
N TYR A 110 0.60 -30.66 -3.53
CA TYR A 110 1.40 -31.39 -2.55
C TYR A 110 0.70 -31.29 -1.20
N GLU A 111 0.41 -32.44 -0.60
CA GLU A 111 -0.25 -32.50 0.69
C GLU A 111 0.77 -32.19 1.80
N ILE A 112 0.54 -31.10 2.52
CA ILE A 112 1.36 -30.72 3.67
C ILE A 112 0.83 -31.49 4.87
N GLN A 113 1.69 -32.30 5.49
CA GLN A 113 1.33 -33.05 6.70
C GLN A 113 1.10 -32.10 7.88
N ASP A 114 0.08 -32.39 8.69
CA ASP A 114 -0.25 -31.57 9.87
C ASP A 114 0.90 -31.50 10.87
N GLU A 115 1.77 -32.51 10.94
CA GLU A 115 2.97 -32.55 11.78
C GLU A 115 4.13 -31.68 11.27
N ASN A 116 3.99 -31.06 10.09
CA ASN A 116 5.04 -30.21 9.53
C ASN A 116 5.31 -29.02 10.48
N LYS A 117 6.56 -28.93 10.95
CA LYS A 117 6.97 -27.95 11.97
C LYS A 117 6.83 -26.51 11.49
N ILE A 118 7.07 -26.25 10.20
CA ILE A 118 6.94 -24.91 9.60
C ILE A 118 5.46 -24.53 9.51
N PHE A 119 4.62 -25.46 9.06
CA PHE A 119 3.17 -25.26 9.01
C PHE A 119 2.57 -25.01 10.40
N LYS A 120 2.89 -25.85 11.39
CA LYS A 120 2.44 -25.65 12.78
C LYS A 120 2.83 -24.29 13.33
N ARG A 121 4.10 -23.89 13.15
CA ARG A 121 4.59 -22.60 13.61
C ARG A 121 3.86 -21.43 12.94
N CYS A 122 3.62 -21.51 11.63
CA CYS A 122 2.85 -20.51 10.90
C CYS A 122 1.41 -20.40 11.45
N MET A 123 0.74 -21.53 11.66
CA MET A 123 -0.61 -21.55 12.21
C MET A 123 -0.67 -21.02 13.65
N GLU A 124 0.30 -21.34 14.49
CA GLU A 124 0.42 -20.78 15.85
C GLU A 124 0.58 -19.25 15.81
N GLU A 125 1.37 -18.72 14.88
CA GLU A 125 1.55 -17.28 14.69
C GLU A 125 0.26 -16.61 14.23
N VAL A 126 -0.39 -17.14 13.18
CA VAL A 126 -1.66 -16.61 12.65
C VAL A 126 -2.73 -16.61 13.74
N LEU A 127 -2.89 -17.73 14.47
CA LEU A 127 -3.85 -17.84 15.56
C LEU A 127 -3.50 -16.92 16.74
N GLY A 128 -2.21 -16.75 17.05
CA GLY A 128 -1.74 -15.83 18.07
C GLY A 128 -2.12 -14.39 17.76
N ARG A 129 -1.87 -13.95 16.52
CA ARG A 129 -2.28 -12.62 16.03
C ARG A 129 -3.80 -12.45 16.08
N LEU A 130 -4.56 -13.43 15.58
CA LEU A 130 -6.03 -13.40 15.64
C LEU A 130 -6.58 -13.22 17.05
N ARG A 131 -5.92 -13.81 18.06
CA ARG A 131 -6.32 -13.64 19.48
C ARG A 131 -6.03 -12.25 20.03
N THR A 132 -5.02 -11.56 19.50
CA THR A 132 -4.67 -10.18 19.93
C THR A 132 -5.62 -9.14 19.36
N TYR A 133 -6.26 -9.46 18.23
CA TYR A 133 -7.27 -8.61 17.65
C TYR A 133 -8.61 -8.84 18.36
N GLY A 134 -9.14 -7.80 19.01
CA GLY A 134 -10.45 -7.82 19.67
C GLY A 134 -11.60 -7.93 18.67
N THR A 135 -12.70 -7.19 18.89
CA THR A 135 -13.80 -7.14 17.91
C THR A 135 -13.33 -6.46 16.61
N LEU A 136 -13.25 -7.23 15.53
CA LEU A 136 -12.78 -6.77 14.22
C LEU A 136 -13.75 -5.74 13.63
N GLN A 137 -13.25 -4.54 13.28
CA GLN A 137 -13.99 -3.51 12.55
C GLN A 137 -13.95 -3.82 11.03
N PRO A 138 -15.03 -3.58 10.26
CA PRO A 138 -15.12 -3.96 8.83
C PRO A 138 -13.98 -3.44 7.94
N ASP A 139 -13.45 -2.24 8.19
CA ASP A 139 -12.46 -1.59 7.32
C ASP A 139 -11.01 -1.93 7.69
N SER A 140 -10.80 -2.51 8.88
CA SER A 140 -9.49 -3.02 9.31
C SER A 140 -9.08 -4.31 8.59
N LEU A 141 -10.00 -4.88 7.80
CA LEU A 141 -9.92 -6.22 7.25
C LEU A 141 -8.83 -6.37 6.17
N GLU A 142 -8.54 -5.35 5.38
CA GLU A 142 -7.62 -5.48 4.24
C GLU A 142 -6.14 -5.50 4.66
N ALA A 143 -5.72 -4.55 5.50
CA ALA A 143 -4.36 -4.52 6.04
C ALA A 143 -4.07 -5.78 6.88
N MET A 144 -5.03 -6.21 7.71
CA MET A 144 -4.89 -7.46 8.47
C MET A 144 -4.88 -8.70 7.57
N ARG A 145 -5.72 -8.76 6.53
CA ARG A 145 -5.72 -9.87 5.56
C ARG A 145 -4.36 -10.01 4.90
N ASN A 146 -3.71 -8.89 4.56
CA ASN A 146 -2.39 -8.92 3.94
C ASN A 146 -1.32 -9.49 4.87
N GLU A 147 -1.36 -9.23 6.18
CA GLU A 147 -0.41 -9.84 7.12
C GLU A 147 -0.48 -11.37 7.15
N TYR A 148 -1.70 -11.92 7.20
CA TYR A 148 -1.88 -13.37 7.20
C TYR A 148 -1.46 -14.00 5.87
N VAL A 149 -1.76 -13.34 4.76
CA VAL A 149 -1.35 -13.79 3.43
C VAL A 149 0.17 -13.86 3.33
N VAL A 150 0.89 -12.85 3.83
CA VAL A 150 2.37 -12.85 3.83
C VAL A 150 2.93 -13.98 4.69
N ALA A 151 2.38 -14.19 5.90
CA ALA A 151 2.81 -15.27 6.79
C ALA A 151 2.63 -16.66 6.15
N LEU A 152 1.46 -16.89 5.54
CA LEU A 152 1.15 -18.13 4.82
C LEU A 152 2.06 -18.32 3.60
N LEU A 153 2.32 -17.25 2.85
CA LEU A 153 3.18 -17.30 1.67
C LEU A 153 4.63 -17.64 2.04
N HIS A 154 5.18 -16.99 3.08
CA HIS A 154 6.52 -17.31 3.58
C HIS A 154 6.64 -18.77 4.04
N ALA A 155 5.65 -19.25 4.80
CA ALA A 155 5.63 -20.64 5.25
C ALA A 155 5.56 -21.62 4.06
N GLY A 156 4.72 -21.33 3.06
CA GLY A 156 4.61 -22.12 1.84
C GLY A 156 5.92 -22.19 1.07
N ILE A 157 6.61 -21.06 0.88
CA ILE A 157 7.92 -21.02 0.21
C ILE A 157 8.94 -21.89 0.94
N HIS A 158 9.05 -21.74 2.27
CA HIS A 158 9.95 -22.56 3.07
C HIS A 158 9.67 -24.06 2.95
N ILE A 159 8.39 -24.45 3.00
CA ILE A 159 7.99 -25.85 2.83
C ILE A 159 8.38 -26.38 1.45
N VAL A 160 8.16 -25.59 0.39
CA VAL A 160 8.54 -25.97 -0.98
C VAL A 160 10.05 -26.08 -1.13
N MET A 161 10.83 -25.16 -0.54
CA MET A 161 12.29 -25.22 -0.55
C MET A 161 12.77 -26.51 0.12
N ASP A 162 12.21 -26.87 1.26
CA ASP A 162 12.54 -28.10 1.99
C ASP A 162 12.21 -29.38 1.17
N ILE A 163 11.04 -29.41 0.53
CA ILE A 163 10.58 -30.59 -0.25
C ILE A 163 11.37 -30.74 -1.54
N THR A 164 11.57 -29.64 -2.27
CA THR A 164 12.16 -29.68 -3.61
C THR A 164 13.68 -29.57 -3.58
N ASN A 165 14.26 -29.19 -2.44
CA ASN A 165 15.67 -28.85 -2.27
C ASN A 165 16.15 -27.82 -3.31
N LYS A 166 15.24 -26.91 -3.70
CA LYS A 166 15.50 -25.79 -4.59
C LYS A 166 15.48 -24.50 -3.78
N ASP A 167 16.39 -23.61 -4.12
CA ASP A 167 16.41 -22.29 -3.53
C ASP A 167 15.32 -21.43 -4.19
N LEU A 168 14.44 -20.84 -3.39
CA LEU A 168 13.37 -19.96 -3.86
C LEU A 168 13.49 -18.65 -3.10
N SER A 169 13.68 -17.55 -3.83
CA SER A 169 13.70 -16.21 -3.24
C SER A 169 12.42 -15.48 -3.56
N MET A 170 11.71 -14.99 -2.55
CA MET A 170 10.66 -13.99 -2.76
C MET A 170 11.30 -12.61 -2.87
N LYS A 171 11.11 -11.95 -4.01
CA LYS A 171 11.51 -10.54 -4.18
C LYS A 171 10.26 -9.67 -4.05
N PRO A 172 10.07 -8.95 -2.93
CA PRO A 172 8.97 -8.01 -2.82
C PRO A 172 9.11 -6.93 -3.90
N GLN A 173 8.08 -6.78 -4.73
CA GLN A 173 7.99 -5.67 -5.66
C GLN A 173 7.23 -4.55 -4.97
N TYR A 174 7.92 -3.44 -4.69
CA TYR A 174 7.40 -2.34 -3.87
C TYR A 174 6.54 -1.32 -4.63
N GLY A 175 6.16 -1.61 -5.87
CA GLY A 175 5.20 -0.80 -6.61
C GLY A 175 5.06 -1.24 -8.06
N ILE A 176 3.82 -1.35 -8.53
CA ILE A 176 3.52 -1.06 -9.93
C ILE A 176 3.27 0.44 -9.93
N ILE A 177 4.33 1.22 -10.13
CA ILE A 177 4.18 2.67 -10.30
C ILE A 177 3.73 2.85 -11.75
N GLY A 178 2.44 3.17 -11.91
CA GLY A 178 1.88 3.62 -13.17
C GLY A 178 2.59 4.90 -13.61
N GLU A 179 3.67 4.76 -14.36
CA GLU A 179 3.97 5.49 -15.60
C GLU A 179 5.27 5.01 -16.23
N GLU A 180 6.22 4.41 -15.49
CA GLU A 180 7.44 3.86 -16.09
C GLU A 180 8.19 2.91 -15.13
N SER A 181 7.83 1.63 -15.13
CA SER A 181 8.72 0.60 -14.59
C SER A 181 8.55 -0.70 -15.34
N ARG A 182 9.49 -0.96 -16.26
CA ARG A 182 9.73 -2.28 -16.87
C ARG A 182 10.20 -3.25 -15.79
N GLY A 183 9.28 -3.73 -14.97
CA GLY A 183 9.53 -4.65 -13.86
C GLY A 183 9.04 -6.05 -14.17
N GLY A 184 9.64 -6.69 -15.18
CA GLY A 184 9.38 -8.11 -15.45
C GLY A 184 9.79 -8.97 -14.25
N SER A 185 8.87 -9.78 -13.74
CA SER A 185 9.22 -10.87 -12.84
C SER A 185 9.83 -12.00 -13.67
N ILE A 186 11.15 -12.15 -13.63
CA ILE A 186 11.84 -13.32 -14.15
C ILE A 186 11.95 -14.30 -12.97
N MET A 187 11.19 -15.39 -13.00
CA MET A 187 11.59 -16.60 -12.27
C MET A 187 12.86 -17.12 -12.95
N GLN A 188 13.98 -17.09 -12.25
CA GLN A 188 15.19 -17.86 -12.60
C GLN A 188 15.36 -18.99 -11.60
#